data_AF-A0A350UXM9-F1
#
_entry.id   AF-A0A350UXM9-F1
#
_cell.length_a   1.000
_cell.length_b   1.000
_cell.length_c   1.000
_cell.angle_alpha   90.00
_cell.angle_beta   90.00
_cell.angle_gamma   90.00
#
_symmetry.space_group_name_H-M   'P 1'
#
loop_
_entity.id
_entity.type
_entity.pdbx_description
1 polymer ?
#
loop_
_entity_poly.entity_id
_entity_poly.type
_entity_poly.pdbx_seq_one_letter_code
_entity_poly.pdbx_strand_id
1 'polypeptide(L)'
;MLKVFLSKLMNPLMQLMHITCKDTSPVISEMLDQPVSSAKYWRARIHLAMCGVCRYYKTQLEILTRVTHELADEDSPAKMDVSLSPESKAQLKKVLKSQQ
;
A
#
# COMPACT_ATOMS: atom_id res chain seq x y z
N MET A 1 7.36 -4.08 -33.70
CA MET A 1 6.53 -5.27 -34.03
C MET A 1 6.74 -6.41 -33.04
N LEU A 2 7.98 -6.85 -32.77
CA LEU A 2 8.28 -7.92 -31.79
C LEU A 2 7.76 -7.63 -30.35
N LYS A 3 7.92 -6.38 -29.86
CA LYS A 3 7.38 -5.93 -28.55
C LYS A 3 5.86 -6.02 -28.43
N VAL A 4 5.14 -5.74 -29.53
CA VAL A 4 3.66 -5.74 -29.58
C VAL A 4 3.11 -7.17 -29.65
N PHE A 5 3.88 -8.09 -30.23
CA PHE A 5 3.52 -9.50 -30.31
C PHE A 5 3.78 -10.23 -28.97
N LEU A 6 4.91 -9.94 -28.30
CA LEU A 6 5.22 -10.42 -26.95
C LEU A 6 4.20 -9.91 -25.91
N SER A 7 3.75 -8.65 -26.01
CA SER A 7 2.70 -8.12 -25.12
C SER A 7 1.34 -8.77 -25.34
N LYS A 8 1.03 -9.30 -26.53
CA LYS A 8 -0.26 -9.95 -26.84
C LYS A 8 -0.35 -11.39 -26.31
N LEU A 9 0.76 -12.09 -26.14
CA LEU A 9 0.80 -13.45 -25.58
C LEU A 9 0.91 -13.45 -24.04
N MET A 10 1.61 -12.48 -23.46
CA MET A 10 1.85 -12.42 -22.00
C MET A 10 0.63 -11.90 -21.21
N ASN A 11 -0.22 -11.08 -21.82
CA ASN A 11 -1.37 -10.46 -21.17
C ASN A 11 -2.44 -11.45 -20.64
N PRO A 12 -2.89 -12.49 -21.39
CA PRO A 12 -3.87 -13.44 -20.87
C PRO A 12 -3.34 -14.28 -19.70
N LEU A 13 -2.07 -14.67 -19.73
CA LEU A 13 -1.41 -15.38 -18.64
C LEU A 13 -1.34 -14.52 -17.37
N MET A 14 -1.01 -13.22 -17.52
CA MET A 14 -0.98 -12.27 -16.42
C MET A 14 -2.36 -12.00 -15.81
N GLN A 15 -3.40 -11.93 -16.65
CA GLN A 15 -4.78 -11.78 -16.20
C GLN A 15 -5.23 -12.99 -15.39
N LEU A 16 -4.95 -14.21 -15.87
CA LEU A 16 -5.30 -15.44 -15.15
C LEU A 16 -4.65 -15.52 -13.77
N MET A 17 -3.42 -15.06 -13.64
CA MET A 17 -2.67 -15.08 -12.37
C MET A 17 -2.87 -13.80 -11.52
N HIS A 18 -3.75 -12.88 -11.92
CA HIS A 18 -3.97 -11.58 -11.25
C HIS A 18 -2.65 -10.82 -10.96
N ILE A 19 -1.77 -10.77 -11.95
CA ILE A 19 -0.50 -10.03 -11.93
C ILE A 19 -0.46 -8.98 -13.05
N THR A 20 -1.60 -8.36 -13.35
CA THR A 20 -1.63 -7.19 -14.25
C THR A 20 -1.33 -5.91 -13.49
N CYS A 21 -1.06 -4.81 -14.19
CA CYS A 21 -0.91 -3.51 -13.55
C CYS A 21 -2.16 -3.12 -12.73
N LYS A 22 -3.36 -3.44 -13.25
CA LYS A 22 -4.65 -3.14 -12.61
C LYS A 22 -4.85 -3.91 -11.31
N ASP A 23 -4.39 -5.17 -11.26
CA ASP A 23 -4.47 -5.99 -10.04
C ASP A 23 -3.36 -5.61 -9.03
N THR A 24 -2.21 -5.16 -9.54
CA THR A 24 -1.01 -4.92 -8.73
C THR A 24 -1.02 -3.53 -8.08
N SER A 25 -1.50 -2.49 -8.76
CA SER A 25 -1.46 -1.13 -8.21
C SER A 25 -2.20 -0.99 -6.87
N PRO A 26 -3.40 -1.58 -6.64
CA PRO A 26 -4.05 -1.51 -5.34
C PRO A 26 -3.26 -2.24 -4.26
N VAL A 27 -2.63 -3.38 -4.59
CA VAL A 27 -1.81 -4.16 -3.64
C VAL A 27 -0.56 -3.38 -3.25
N ILE A 28 0.07 -2.66 -4.18
CA ILE A 28 1.23 -1.79 -3.87
C ILE A 28 0.83 -0.71 -2.86
N SER A 29 -0.33 -0.07 -3.05
CA SER A 29 -0.84 0.93 -2.09
C SER A 29 -1.14 0.29 -0.74
N GLU A 30 -1.88 -0.83 -0.73
CA GLU A 30 -2.26 -1.55 0.48
C GLU A 30 -1.03 -1.95 1.31
N MET A 31 0.07 -2.36 0.65
CA MET A 31 1.33 -2.73 1.31
C MET A 31 2.03 -1.57 2.04
N LEU A 32 1.74 -0.32 1.69
CA LEU A 32 2.28 0.85 2.39
C LEU A 32 1.49 1.18 3.64
N ASP A 33 0.19 0.86 3.65
CA ASP A 33 -0.71 1.17 4.76
C ASP A 33 -0.80 0.03 5.78
N GLN A 34 -0.80 -1.23 5.31
CA GLN A 34 -0.98 -2.41 6.15
C GLN A 34 -0.25 -3.66 5.60
N PRO A 35 0.02 -4.65 6.46
CA PRO A 35 0.48 -5.95 6.00
C PRO A 35 -0.55 -6.62 5.08
N VAL A 36 -0.10 -7.16 3.96
CA VAL A 36 -0.93 -7.94 3.03
C VAL A 36 -0.68 -9.44 3.17
N SER A 37 -1.64 -10.25 2.70
CA SER A 37 -1.45 -11.70 2.66
C SER A 37 -0.26 -12.11 1.78
N SER A 38 0.40 -13.22 2.11
CA SER A 38 1.60 -13.69 1.40
C SER A 38 1.35 -13.89 -0.10
N ALA A 39 0.15 -14.33 -0.49
CA ALA A 39 -0.24 -14.48 -1.89
C ALA A 39 -0.30 -13.14 -2.64
N LYS A 40 -0.86 -12.08 -2.03
CA LYS A 40 -0.88 -10.72 -2.59
C LYS A 40 0.55 -10.18 -2.72
N TYR A 41 1.35 -10.36 -1.67
CA TYR A 41 2.74 -9.92 -1.64
C TYR A 41 3.56 -10.50 -2.79
N TRP A 42 3.53 -11.83 -2.96
CA TRP A 42 4.31 -12.50 -4.01
C TRP A 42 3.84 -12.12 -5.42
N ARG A 43 2.53 -12.03 -5.67
CA ARG A 43 1.99 -11.56 -6.95
C ARG A 43 2.49 -10.16 -7.30
N ALA A 44 2.44 -9.24 -6.35
CA ALA A 44 2.94 -7.88 -6.55
C ALA A 44 4.45 -7.86 -6.82
N ARG A 45 5.24 -8.68 -6.10
CA ARG A 45 6.68 -8.80 -6.34
C ARG A 45 7.04 -9.32 -7.72
N ILE A 46 6.33 -10.34 -8.20
CA ILE A 46 6.53 -10.89 -9.55
C ILE A 46 6.28 -9.79 -10.59
N HIS A 47 5.16 -9.05 -10.47
CA HIS A 47 4.85 -7.98 -11.40
C HIS A 47 5.86 -6.83 -11.34
N LEU A 48 6.29 -6.42 -10.14
CA LEU A 48 7.30 -5.37 -9.95
C LEU A 48 8.66 -5.74 -10.55
N ALA A 49 9.03 -7.02 -10.60
CA ALA A 49 10.28 -7.46 -11.24
C ALA A 49 10.28 -7.16 -12.76
N MET A 50 9.12 -7.22 -13.41
CA MET A 50 9.00 -7.11 -14.86
C MET A 50 8.39 -5.79 -15.36
N CYS A 51 7.65 -5.06 -14.52
CA CYS A 51 6.95 -3.84 -14.92
C CYS A 51 7.61 -2.58 -14.38
N GLY A 52 8.25 -1.81 -15.26
CA GLY A 52 8.87 -0.52 -14.90
C GLY A 52 7.86 0.53 -14.45
N VAL A 53 6.66 0.54 -15.03
CA VAL A 53 5.60 1.50 -14.67
C VAL A 53 5.14 1.30 -13.23
N CYS A 54 4.90 0.05 -12.81
CA CYS A 54 4.50 -0.23 -11.43
C CYS A 54 5.63 0.02 -10.42
N ARG A 55 6.90 -0.13 -10.81
CA ARG A 55 8.03 0.31 -9.97
C ARG A 55 8.02 1.82 -9.77
N TYR A 56 7.82 2.59 -10.84
CA TYR A 56 7.74 4.03 -10.76
C TYR A 56 6.55 4.50 -9.90
N TYR A 57 5.37 3.89 -10.09
CA TYR A 57 4.20 4.14 -9.25
C TYR A 57 4.48 3.87 -7.76
N LYS A 58 5.13 2.75 -7.43
CA LYS A 58 5.56 2.46 -6.06
C LYS A 58 6.44 3.58 -5.48
N THR A 59 7.45 4.03 -6.23
CA THR A 59 8.32 5.13 -5.81
C THR A 59 7.55 6.43 -5.60
N GLN A 60 6.57 6.75 -6.45
CA GLN A 60 5.71 7.93 -6.26
C GLN A 60 4.92 7.86 -4.95
N LEU A 61 4.32 6.71 -4.64
CA LEU A 61 3.61 6.53 -3.38
C LEU A 61 4.54 6.66 -2.17
N GLU A 62 5.74 6.07 -2.22
CA GLU A 62 6.72 6.19 -1.13
C GLU A 62 7.16 7.64 -0.89
N ILE A 63 7.31 8.43 -1.96
CA ILE A 63 7.61 9.87 -1.85
C ILE A 63 6.43 10.59 -1.21
N LEU A 64 5.20 10.34 -1.67
CA LEU A 64 4.00 10.97 -1.11
C LEU A 64 3.87 10.66 0.38
N THR A 65 3.97 9.39 0.77
CA THR A 65 3.93 8.95 2.17
C THR A 65 4.98 9.68 3.01
N ARG A 66 6.23 9.77 2.52
CA ARG A 66 7.29 10.48 3.24
C ARG A 66 6.97 11.96 3.42
N VAL A 67 6.61 12.66 2.33
CA VAL A 67 6.29 14.09 2.38
C VAL A 67 5.11 14.35 3.31
N THR A 68 4.07 13.51 3.29
CA THR A 68 2.94 13.65 4.21
C THR A 68 3.34 13.45 5.67
N HIS A 69 4.27 12.53 5.95
CA HIS A 69 4.79 12.35 7.30
C HIS A 69 5.65 13.52 7.76
N GLU A 70 6.52 14.05 6.89
CA GLU A 70 7.35 15.22 7.19
C GLU A 70 6.49 16.46 7.44
N LEU A 71 5.49 16.72 6.59
CA LEU A 71 4.55 17.84 6.79
C LEU A 71 3.72 17.69 8.06
N ALA A 72 3.27 16.47 8.39
CA ALA A 72 2.56 16.23 9.65
C ALA A 72 3.43 16.45 10.89
N ASP A 73 4.75 16.30 10.78
CA ASP A 73 5.70 16.59 11.85
C ASP A 73 6.02 18.10 11.93
N GLU A 74 6.17 18.79 10.79
CA GLU A 74 6.51 20.22 10.72
C GLU A 74 5.32 21.16 11.04
N ASP A 75 4.09 20.81 10.63
CA ASP A 75 2.86 21.54 10.97
C ASP A 75 2.35 21.25 12.40
N SER A 76 3.16 20.61 13.24
CA SER A 76 2.85 20.35 14.66
C SER A 76 3.43 21.47 15.54
N PRO A 77 2.66 22.54 15.88
CA PRO A 77 3.08 23.47 16.91
C PRO A 77 3.07 22.73 18.24
N ALA A 78 4.24 22.25 18.63
CA ALA A 78 4.49 21.33 19.73
C ALA A 78 4.03 19.89 19.46
N LYS A 79 4.91 18.96 19.85
CA LYS A 79 4.51 17.69 20.47
C LYS A 79 3.60 18.01 21.66
N MET A 80 2.36 18.43 21.40
CA MET A 80 1.30 18.30 22.37
C MET A 80 1.24 16.80 22.61
N ASP A 81 1.49 16.41 23.85
CA ASP A 81 1.13 15.09 24.35
C ASP A 81 -0.39 15.00 24.22
N VAL A 82 -0.89 14.74 23.01
CA VAL A 82 -2.29 14.48 22.71
C VAL A 82 -2.57 13.08 23.23
N SER A 83 -2.44 12.92 24.54
CA SER A 83 -2.98 11.80 25.26
C SER A 83 -4.49 11.96 25.23
N LEU A 84 -5.17 10.92 24.76
CA LEU A 84 -6.60 10.76 24.98
C LEU A 84 -6.93 11.09 26.44
N SER A 85 -8.04 11.79 26.67
CA SER A 85 -8.52 11.98 28.04
C SER A 85 -8.69 10.59 28.69
N PRO A 86 -8.51 10.48 30.02
CA PRO A 86 -8.68 9.21 30.72
C PRO A 86 -10.03 8.55 30.43
N GLU A 87 -11.08 9.37 30.28
CA GLU A 87 -12.43 8.93 29.94
C GLU A 87 -12.52 8.33 28.53
N SER A 88 -12.06 9.06 27.51
CA SER A 88 -12.09 8.57 26.12
C SER A 88 -11.26 7.29 25.96
N LYS A 89 -10.11 7.21 26.64
CA LYS A 89 -9.27 6.00 26.67
C LYS A 89 -9.96 4.82 27.34
N ALA A 90 -10.71 5.04 28.42
CA ALA A 90 -11.47 4.00 29.11
C ALA A 90 -12.64 3.49 28.26
N GLN A 91 -13.36 4.39 27.58
CA GLN A 91 -14.44 4.03 26.66
C GLN A 91 -13.92 3.17 25.49
N LEU A 92 -12.83 3.60 24.84
CA LEU A 92 -12.21 2.84 23.76
C LEU A 92 -11.75 1.45 24.22
N LYS A 93 -11.11 1.35 25.41
CA LYS A 93 -10.72 0.05 25.98
C LYS A 93 -11.90 -0.88 26.22
N LYS A 94 -13.05 -0.35 26.66
CA LYS A 94 -14.26 -1.15 26.89
C LYS A 94 -14.81 -1.73 25.59
N VAL A 95 -14.86 -0.92 24.53
CA VAL A 95 -15.34 -1.34 23.21
C VAL A 95 -14.42 -2.41 22.62
N LEU A 96 -13.10 -2.20 22.64
CA LEU A 96 -12.13 -3.16 22.11
C LEU A 96 -12.19 -4.53 22.82
N LYS A 97 -12.38 -4.52 24.15
CA LYS A 97 -12.54 -5.76 24.93
C LYS A 97 -13.84 -6.51 24.64
N SER A 98 -14.88 -5.83 24.16
CA SER A 98 -16.15 -6.48 23.81
C SER A 98 -16.18 -7.09 22.41
N GLN A 99 -15.14 -6.83 21.60
CA GLN A 99 -15.00 -7.33 20.22
C GLN A 99 -13.96 -8.47 20.08
N GLN A 100 -13.33 -8.88 21.19
CA GLN A 100 -12.49 -10.10 21.29
C GLN A 100 -13.28 -11.22 21.96
#